data_AF-A0A937MVG4-F1
#
_entry.id   AF-A0A937MVG4-F1
#
_cell.length_a   1.000
_cell.length_b   1.000
_cell.length_c   1.000
_cell.angle_alpha   90.00
_cell.angle_beta   90.00
_cell.angle_gamma   90.00
#
_symmetry.space_group_name_H-M   'P 1'
#
loop_
_entity.id
_entity.type
_entity.pdbx_description
1 polymer ?
#
loop_
_entity_poly.entity_id
_entity_poly.type
_entity_poly.pdbx_seq_one_letter_code
_entity_poly.pdbx_strand_id
1 'polypeptide(L)'
;MTETKIELEYLDNEDGTVTDSKHDLMWMKKDTWVNLGRLITWHESQELARKMNEEKFAGYSNWRIPSASEAKYLFHRAASNTDVEGCEIHIDPVFTSGCGFSTWTSQTRGAKAAMAYDYRSDYEFWLAKENDGFPSAVRLVRDNINEEEDPDFVRIVLHKDGTITDHKTGLMWKAVDSYMELDKWVSWDEAKTYVQQLNRTRFCGYQNWRMPTRKETQSIYDVSNPVTDNYGDTVFLTKGFPAGCGLTCWTKTLNKSDKGLAIRFHYYNGDYKWHQIGLRSHGVRAVRDMESDS
;
A
#
# COMPACT_ATOMS: atom_id res chain seq x y z
N MET A 1 39.69 -14.54 -18.14
CA MET A 1 38.61 -13.79 -17.49
C MET A 1 37.52 -14.79 -17.18
N THR A 2 37.42 -15.21 -15.93
CA THR A 2 36.33 -16.06 -15.46
C THR A 2 35.08 -15.19 -15.36
N GLU A 3 34.09 -15.44 -16.21
CA GLU A 3 32.76 -14.87 -16.07
C GLU A 3 32.18 -15.37 -14.75
N THR A 4 32.07 -14.48 -13.77
CA THR A 4 31.36 -14.74 -12.53
C THR A 4 29.89 -14.85 -12.89
N LYS A 5 29.39 -16.07 -13.05
CA LYS A 5 27.97 -16.38 -13.18
C LYS A 5 27.30 -15.85 -11.91
N ILE A 6 26.55 -14.76 -12.04
CA ILE A 6 25.73 -14.25 -10.94
C ILE A 6 24.65 -15.30 -10.75
N GLU A 7 24.76 -16.11 -9.69
CA GLU A 7 23.66 -16.94 -9.21
C GLU A 7 22.56 -15.99 -8.76
N LEU A 8 21.55 -15.83 -9.60
CA LEU A 8 20.30 -15.23 -9.18
C LEU A 8 19.65 -16.24 -8.25
N GLU A 9 19.50 -15.88 -6.97
CA GLU A 9 18.97 -16.76 -5.91
C GLU A 9 17.44 -16.86 -5.98
N TYR A 10 16.91 -17.10 -7.19
CA TYR A 10 15.52 -17.43 -7.39
C TYR A 10 15.30 -18.93 -7.25
N LEU A 11 14.31 -19.31 -6.44
CA LEU A 11 13.90 -20.70 -6.26
C LEU A 11 12.44 -20.86 -6.68
N ASP A 12 12.20 -21.73 -7.67
CA ASP A 12 10.86 -22.16 -8.02
C ASP A 12 10.31 -23.08 -6.92
N ASN A 13 9.17 -22.70 -6.34
CA ASN A 13 8.56 -23.46 -5.24
C ASN A 13 7.61 -24.57 -5.75
N GLU A 14 7.45 -24.71 -7.07
CA GLU A 14 6.57 -25.70 -7.74
C GLU A 14 5.06 -25.56 -7.42
N ASP A 15 4.66 -24.53 -6.68
CA ASP A 15 3.27 -24.18 -6.34
C ASP A 15 2.73 -22.98 -7.14
N GLY A 16 3.51 -22.51 -8.12
CA GLY A 16 3.23 -21.30 -8.88
C GLY A 16 3.86 -20.03 -8.31
N THR A 17 4.71 -20.14 -7.29
CA THR A 17 5.50 -19.04 -6.74
C THR A 17 7.01 -19.22 -6.97
N VAL A 18 7.74 -18.11 -6.91
CA VAL A 18 9.21 -18.05 -7.00
C VAL A 18 9.73 -17.24 -5.82
N THR A 19 10.59 -17.84 -5.02
CA THR A 19 11.27 -17.18 -3.90
C THR A 19 12.46 -16.38 -4.43
N ASP A 20 12.59 -15.11 -4.01
CA ASP A 20 13.75 -14.24 -4.22
C ASP A 20 14.50 -14.11 -2.89
N SER A 21 15.52 -14.95 -2.70
CA SER A 21 16.26 -15.05 -1.43
C SER A 21 17.12 -13.82 -1.14
N LYS A 22 17.48 -13.07 -2.19
CA LYS A 22 18.34 -11.89 -2.07
C LYS A 22 17.60 -10.69 -1.49
N HIS A 23 16.31 -10.57 -1.76
CA HIS A 23 15.50 -9.43 -1.34
C HIS A 23 14.43 -9.80 -0.31
N ASP A 24 14.42 -11.06 0.16
CA ASP A 24 13.41 -11.60 1.07
C ASP A 24 11.98 -11.41 0.52
N LEU A 25 11.79 -11.71 -0.78
CA LEU A 25 10.51 -11.58 -1.48
C LEU A 25 10.05 -12.91 -2.05
N MET A 26 8.75 -13.04 -2.27
CA MET A 26 8.17 -14.15 -3.02
C MET A 26 7.24 -13.59 -4.09
N TRP A 27 7.43 -14.07 -5.31
CA TRP A 27 6.78 -13.60 -6.52
C TRP A 27 5.81 -14.65 -7.06
N MET A 28 4.71 -14.24 -7.66
CA MET A 28 3.96 -15.14 -8.54
C MET A 28 4.80 -15.48 -9.76
N LYS A 29 4.87 -16.76 -10.13
CA LYS A 29 5.67 -17.22 -11.28
C LYS A 29 5.12 -16.73 -12.62
N LYS A 30 3.79 -16.60 -12.72
CA LYS A 30 3.05 -16.08 -13.87
C LYS A 30 2.60 -14.66 -13.59
N ASP A 31 2.67 -13.81 -14.61
CA ASP A 31 2.07 -12.49 -14.56
C ASP A 31 0.63 -12.53 -15.10
N THR A 32 -0.02 -11.37 -15.12
CA THR A 32 -1.39 -11.26 -15.63
C THR A 32 -1.52 -11.53 -17.12
N TRP A 33 -0.49 -11.27 -17.93
CA TRP A 33 -0.57 -11.60 -19.35
C TRP A 33 -0.69 -13.12 -19.53
N VAL A 34 0.19 -13.89 -18.87
CA VAL A 34 0.14 -15.36 -18.96
C VAL A 34 -1.16 -15.91 -18.36
N ASN A 35 -1.67 -15.32 -17.28
CA ASN A 35 -2.86 -15.82 -16.59
C ASN A 35 -4.19 -15.41 -17.27
N LEU A 36 -4.29 -14.18 -17.77
CA LEU A 36 -5.54 -13.59 -18.28
C LEU A 36 -5.56 -13.44 -19.80
N GLY A 37 -4.42 -13.57 -20.48
CA GLY A 37 -4.28 -13.34 -21.92
C GLY A 37 -4.44 -11.87 -22.33
N ARG A 38 -4.39 -10.93 -21.37
CA ARG A 38 -4.52 -9.49 -21.63
C ARG A 38 -3.75 -8.66 -20.60
N LEU A 39 -3.40 -7.44 -20.98
CA LEU A 39 -2.95 -6.41 -20.05
C LEU A 39 -4.15 -5.88 -19.26
N ILE A 40 -3.88 -5.32 -18.09
CA ILE A 40 -4.92 -4.81 -17.19
C ILE A 40 -4.64 -3.37 -16.77
N THR A 41 -5.68 -2.67 -16.31
CA THR A 41 -5.54 -1.34 -15.73
C THR A 41 -4.86 -1.41 -14.35
N TRP A 42 -4.42 -0.25 -13.85
CA TRP A 42 -3.86 -0.18 -12.50
C TRP A 42 -4.89 -0.49 -11.40
N HIS A 43 -6.17 -0.23 -11.64
CA HIS A 43 -7.22 -0.57 -10.67
C HIS A 43 -7.53 -2.07 -10.69
N GLU A 44 -7.56 -2.70 -11.86
CA GLU A 44 -7.72 -4.15 -11.98
C GLU A 44 -6.56 -4.93 -11.33
N SER A 45 -5.33 -4.39 -11.34
CA SER A 45 -4.20 -5.06 -10.67
C SER A 45 -4.33 -5.04 -9.14
N GLN A 46 -4.95 -4.00 -8.57
CA GLN A 46 -5.30 -3.96 -7.15
C GLN A 46 -6.40 -4.99 -6.85
N GLU A 47 -7.40 -5.10 -7.73
CA GLU A 47 -8.46 -6.09 -7.61
C GLU A 47 -7.94 -7.52 -7.64
N LEU A 48 -7.02 -7.80 -8.55
CA LEU A 48 -6.37 -9.10 -8.64
C LEU A 48 -5.64 -9.45 -7.33
N ALA A 49 -4.92 -8.49 -6.75
CA ALA A 49 -4.26 -8.72 -5.46
C ALA A 49 -5.26 -9.08 -4.37
N ARG A 50 -6.42 -8.39 -4.30
CA ARG A 50 -7.50 -8.75 -3.36
C ARG A 50 -7.98 -10.17 -3.57
N LYS A 51 -8.31 -10.52 -4.82
CA LYS A 51 -8.82 -11.84 -5.17
C LYS A 51 -7.84 -12.95 -4.79
N MET A 52 -6.56 -12.78 -5.12
CA MET A 52 -5.52 -13.77 -4.77
C MET A 52 -5.37 -13.95 -3.26
N ASN A 53 -5.60 -12.90 -2.49
CA ASN A 53 -5.58 -12.96 -1.03
C ASN A 53 -6.80 -13.67 -0.44
N GLU A 54 -7.99 -13.42 -0.99
CA GLU A 54 -9.22 -14.12 -0.61
C GLU A 54 -9.14 -15.63 -0.92
N GLU A 55 -8.58 -15.98 -2.08
CA GLU A 55 -8.39 -17.36 -2.51
C GLU A 55 -7.21 -18.07 -1.81
N LYS A 56 -6.43 -17.33 -1.01
CA LYS A 56 -5.20 -17.80 -0.37
C LYS A 56 -4.25 -18.49 -1.37
N PHE A 57 -3.95 -17.83 -2.50
CA PHE A 57 -3.08 -18.38 -3.52
C PHE A 57 -1.73 -18.83 -2.91
N ALA A 58 -1.32 -20.07 -3.20
CA ALA A 58 -0.17 -20.75 -2.60
C ALA A 58 -0.16 -20.77 -1.05
N GLY A 59 -1.34 -20.72 -0.42
CA GLY A 59 -1.50 -20.70 1.04
C GLY A 59 -1.39 -19.30 1.67
N TYR A 60 -1.26 -18.24 0.87
CA TYR A 60 -0.92 -16.90 1.35
C TYR A 60 -1.97 -15.84 1.03
N SER A 61 -2.12 -14.85 1.91
CA SER A 61 -3.14 -13.80 1.82
C SER A 61 -2.62 -12.36 1.91
N ASN A 62 -1.35 -12.14 1.58
CA ASN A 62 -0.68 -10.83 1.63
C ASN A 62 0.00 -10.43 0.29
N TRP A 63 -0.49 -10.96 -0.83
CA TRP A 63 -0.10 -10.57 -2.17
C TRP A 63 -0.44 -9.11 -2.47
N ARG A 64 0.48 -8.42 -3.14
CA ARG A 64 0.37 -7.01 -3.51
C ARG A 64 1.07 -6.75 -4.85
N ILE A 65 0.73 -5.63 -5.49
CA ILE A 65 1.49 -5.11 -6.63
C ILE A 65 2.89 -4.69 -6.14
N PRO A 66 3.97 -4.92 -6.91
CA PRO A 66 5.31 -4.51 -6.51
C PRO A 66 5.45 -3.00 -6.38
N SER A 67 6.33 -2.54 -5.50
CA SER A 67 6.87 -1.18 -5.54
C SER A 67 7.80 -0.97 -6.74
N ALA A 68 8.17 0.29 -6.98
CA ALA A 68 9.14 0.65 -8.01
C ALA A 68 10.47 -0.11 -7.85
N SER A 69 10.96 -0.18 -6.61
CA SER A 69 12.22 -0.87 -6.29
C SER A 69 12.11 -2.38 -6.47
N GLU A 70 11.00 -2.98 -6.03
CA GLU A 70 10.78 -4.42 -6.20
C GLU A 70 10.65 -4.81 -7.68
N ALA A 71 9.91 -4.03 -8.47
CA ALA A 71 9.81 -4.26 -9.91
C ALA A 71 11.21 -4.24 -10.56
N LYS A 72 12.07 -3.31 -10.15
CA LYS A 72 13.46 -3.21 -10.60
C LYS A 72 14.33 -4.39 -10.15
N TYR A 73 14.06 -5.03 -9.00
CA TYR A 73 14.82 -6.20 -8.56
C TYR A 73 14.73 -7.36 -9.54
N LEU A 74 13.60 -7.51 -10.24
CA LEU A 74 13.46 -8.53 -11.29
C LEU A 74 14.31 -8.25 -12.55
N PHE A 75 14.78 -7.01 -12.75
CA PHE A 75 15.58 -6.65 -13.91
C PHE A 75 17.06 -6.98 -13.69
N HIS A 76 17.58 -7.86 -14.54
CA HIS A 76 18.99 -8.22 -14.59
C HIS A 76 19.47 -8.28 -16.03
N ARG A 77 20.36 -7.36 -16.42
CA ARG A 77 20.88 -7.26 -17.79
C ARG A 77 21.49 -8.56 -18.34
N ALA A 78 21.99 -9.44 -17.47
CA ALA A 78 22.55 -10.74 -17.85
C ALA A 78 21.49 -11.87 -17.96
N ALA A 79 20.29 -11.65 -17.41
CA ALA A 79 19.17 -12.57 -17.57
C ALA A 79 18.54 -12.38 -18.95
N SER A 80 17.97 -13.46 -19.48
CA SER A 80 17.34 -13.51 -20.80
C SER A 80 16.11 -14.40 -20.73
N ASN A 81 14.95 -13.81 -20.95
CA ASN A 81 13.66 -14.47 -21.07
C ASN A 81 12.90 -13.80 -22.24
N THR A 82 11.74 -14.32 -22.62
CA THR A 82 10.94 -13.74 -23.71
C THR A 82 9.62 -13.21 -23.21
N ASP A 83 9.20 -12.08 -23.76
CA ASP A 83 7.84 -11.57 -23.57
C ASP A 83 6.85 -12.15 -24.59
N VAL A 84 5.58 -11.73 -24.48
CA VAL A 84 4.49 -12.10 -25.38
C VAL A 84 4.78 -11.89 -26.86
N GLU A 85 5.53 -10.85 -27.23
CA GLU A 85 5.89 -10.56 -28.62
C GLU A 85 7.10 -11.36 -29.08
N GLY A 86 7.66 -12.20 -28.21
CA GLY A 86 8.91 -12.94 -28.44
C GLY A 86 10.15 -12.06 -28.35
N CYS A 87 10.02 -10.81 -27.86
CA CYS A 87 11.17 -9.95 -27.63
C CYS A 87 11.89 -10.35 -26.34
N GLU A 88 13.20 -10.13 -26.31
CA GLU A 88 14.02 -10.38 -25.13
C GLU A 88 13.66 -9.39 -24.01
N ILE A 89 13.50 -9.95 -22.82
CA ILE A 89 13.37 -9.23 -21.56
C ILE A 89 14.39 -9.74 -20.57
N HIS A 90 14.81 -8.85 -19.67
CA HIS A 90 15.91 -9.09 -18.75
C HIS A 90 15.41 -9.55 -17.37
N ILE A 91 14.57 -10.59 -17.36
CA ILE A 91 14.12 -11.25 -16.13
C ILE A 91 14.66 -12.68 -16.10
N ASP A 92 14.79 -13.27 -14.91
CA ASP A 92 15.28 -14.64 -14.77
C ASP A 92 14.38 -15.67 -15.52
N PRO A 93 14.94 -16.67 -16.22
CA PRO A 93 14.18 -17.72 -16.90
C PRO A 93 13.29 -18.60 -15.99
N VAL A 94 13.48 -18.56 -14.66
CA VAL A 94 12.58 -19.21 -13.70
C VAL A 94 11.15 -18.67 -13.82
N PHE A 95 10.99 -17.41 -14.22
CA PHE A 95 9.69 -16.81 -14.48
C PHE A 95 9.13 -17.29 -15.81
N THR A 96 7.80 -17.38 -15.90
CA THR A 96 7.15 -17.93 -17.11
C THR A 96 7.42 -17.04 -18.32
N SER A 97 7.97 -17.63 -19.38
CA SER A 97 8.19 -16.98 -20.69
C SER A 97 6.87 -16.60 -21.37
N GLY A 98 6.91 -15.66 -22.30
CA GLY A 98 5.72 -15.12 -22.96
C GLY A 98 4.91 -14.17 -22.07
N CYS A 99 5.52 -13.65 -20.99
CA CYS A 99 4.88 -12.70 -20.09
C CYS A 99 4.84 -11.28 -20.66
N GLY A 100 4.18 -10.36 -19.98
CA GLY A 100 4.23 -8.95 -20.33
C GLY A 100 5.65 -8.39 -20.24
N PHE A 101 5.98 -7.48 -21.15
CA PHE A 101 7.28 -6.79 -21.15
C PHE A 101 7.38 -5.69 -20.09
N SER A 102 6.25 -5.31 -19.47
CA SER A 102 6.20 -4.30 -18.41
C SER A 102 5.34 -4.75 -17.24
N THR A 103 5.60 -4.22 -16.04
CA THR A 103 4.77 -4.42 -14.85
C THR A 103 4.28 -3.11 -14.26
N TRP A 104 3.04 -3.09 -13.80
CA TRP A 104 2.54 -2.06 -12.88
C TRP A 104 3.31 -2.07 -11.57
N THR A 105 3.40 -0.90 -10.96
CA THR A 105 3.92 -0.72 -9.60
C THR A 105 2.92 0.02 -8.71
N SER A 106 3.11 -0.05 -7.40
CA SER A 106 2.35 0.71 -6.40
C SER A 106 2.69 2.20 -6.38
N GLN A 107 3.71 2.63 -7.12
CA GLN A 107 4.15 4.03 -7.15
C GLN A 107 3.18 4.88 -7.98
N THR A 108 2.61 5.92 -7.36
CA THR A 108 1.59 6.78 -8.00
C THR A 108 2.02 8.26 -8.05
N ARG A 109 1.48 8.99 -9.03
CA ARG A 109 1.53 10.46 -9.17
C ARG A 109 0.10 10.99 -8.97
N GLY A 110 -0.28 11.12 -7.70
CA GLY A 110 -1.63 11.51 -7.32
C GLY A 110 -2.70 10.57 -7.87
N ALA A 111 -3.88 11.10 -8.19
CA ALA A 111 -5.01 10.29 -8.65
C ALA A 111 -4.92 9.87 -10.11
N LYS A 112 -4.03 10.47 -10.92
CA LYS A 112 -4.11 10.32 -12.37
C LYS A 112 -3.19 9.26 -12.93
N ALA A 113 -2.02 9.04 -12.34
CA ALA A 113 -1.02 8.16 -12.94
C ALA A 113 -0.38 7.20 -11.95
N ALA A 114 0.02 6.04 -12.46
CA ALA A 114 0.83 5.05 -11.80
C ALA A 114 2.07 4.74 -12.64
N MET A 115 3.13 4.31 -11.99
CA MET A 115 4.37 3.96 -12.66
C MET A 115 4.30 2.50 -13.12
N ALA A 116 4.70 2.27 -14.36
CA ALA A 116 5.03 0.95 -14.88
C ALA A 116 6.55 0.87 -15.13
N TYR A 117 7.09 -0.34 -15.07
CA TYR A 117 8.49 -0.63 -15.27
C TYR A 117 8.67 -1.56 -16.47
N ASP A 118 9.58 -1.22 -17.38
CA ASP A 118 9.88 -1.92 -18.63
C ASP A 118 11.08 -2.87 -18.46
N TYR A 119 10.85 -4.16 -18.69
CA TYR A 119 11.86 -5.20 -18.56
C TYR A 119 12.74 -5.40 -19.80
N ARG A 120 12.41 -4.77 -20.94
CA ARG A 120 13.28 -4.76 -22.13
C ARG A 120 14.43 -3.77 -21.94
N SER A 121 14.19 -2.65 -21.25
CA SER A 121 15.09 -1.48 -21.32
C SER A 121 15.52 -0.85 -19.99
N ASP A 122 15.17 -1.41 -18.83
CA ASP A 122 15.41 -0.80 -17.50
C ASP A 122 14.82 0.62 -17.44
N TYR A 123 13.54 0.74 -17.82
CA TYR A 123 12.90 2.04 -17.98
C TYR A 123 11.61 2.18 -17.17
N GLU A 124 11.51 3.29 -16.45
CA GLU A 124 10.31 3.65 -15.68
C GLU A 124 9.48 4.66 -16.46
N PHE A 125 8.19 4.39 -16.60
CA PHE A 125 7.26 5.30 -17.29
C PHE A 125 5.94 5.42 -16.54
N TRP A 126 5.21 6.49 -16.83
CA TRP A 126 4.01 6.87 -16.09
C TRP A 126 2.80 6.80 -17.00
N LEU A 127 1.81 6.02 -16.60
CA LEU A 127 0.60 5.78 -17.35
C LEU A 127 -0.62 6.22 -16.53
N ALA A 128 -1.70 6.59 -17.22
CA ALA A 128 -2.92 7.01 -16.56
C ALA A 128 -3.63 5.81 -15.90
N LYS A 129 -4.05 5.95 -14.65
CA LYS A 129 -4.70 4.87 -13.88
C LYS A 129 -6.09 4.51 -14.41
N GLU A 130 -6.80 5.52 -14.90
CA GLU A 130 -8.21 5.44 -15.33
C GLU A 130 -8.36 5.15 -16.83
N ASN A 131 -7.25 5.01 -17.58
CA ASN A 131 -7.31 4.87 -19.03
C ASN A 131 -6.97 3.44 -19.46
N ASP A 132 -7.97 2.76 -20.02
CA ASP A 132 -7.84 1.40 -20.59
C ASP A 132 -6.90 1.35 -21.81
N GLY A 133 -6.56 2.49 -22.40
CA GLY A 133 -5.63 2.59 -23.53
C GLY A 133 -4.15 2.44 -23.18
N PHE A 134 -3.80 2.46 -21.89
CA PHE A 134 -2.43 2.25 -21.43
C PHE A 134 -2.34 1.18 -20.32
N PRO A 135 -2.74 -0.07 -20.62
CA PRO A 135 -2.66 -1.15 -19.65
C PRO A 135 -1.22 -1.69 -19.56
N SER A 136 -0.90 -2.34 -18.45
CA SER A 136 0.38 -3.04 -18.24
C SER A 136 0.10 -4.37 -17.54
N ALA A 137 1.06 -5.30 -17.58
CA ALA A 137 0.91 -6.54 -16.83
C ALA A 137 1.21 -6.28 -15.35
N VAL A 138 0.99 -7.28 -14.50
CA VAL A 138 1.50 -7.26 -13.13
C VAL A 138 1.94 -8.64 -12.71
N ARG A 139 3.08 -8.71 -12.04
CA ARG A 139 3.50 -9.89 -11.29
C ARG A 139 3.40 -9.54 -9.81
N LEU A 140 2.43 -10.14 -9.12
CA LEU A 140 2.23 -9.88 -7.70
C LEU A 140 3.41 -10.43 -6.89
N VAL A 141 3.67 -9.75 -5.79
CA VAL A 141 4.76 -10.03 -4.86
C VAL A 141 4.24 -9.94 -3.45
N ARG A 142 4.89 -10.67 -2.55
CA ARG A 142 4.73 -10.56 -1.10
C ARG A 142 6.11 -10.59 -0.46
N ASP A 143 6.16 -10.21 0.81
CA ASP A 143 7.35 -10.41 1.63
C ASP A 143 7.51 -11.92 1.90
N ASN A 144 8.73 -12.45 1.75
CA ASN A 144 9.10 -13.83 2.10
C ASN A 144 9.50 -13.97 3.57
N ILE A 145 9.15 -12.97 4.39
CA ILE A 145 9.37 -13.05 5.83
C ILE A 145 8.47 -14.18 6.32
N ASN A 146 9.09 -15.27 6.75
CA ASN A 146 8.52 -16.21 7.70
C ASN A 146 8.37 -15.47 9.04
N GLU A 147 7.54 -14.44 9.09
CA GLU A 147 6.81 -14.21 10.33
C GLU A 147 5.96 -15.48 10.38
N GLU A 148 6.35 -16.43 11.23
CA GLU A 148 5.36 -17.31 11.83
C GLU A 148 4.32 -16.32 12.37
N GLU A 149 3.29 -16.05 11.57
CA GLU A 149 2.13 -15.31 12.04
C GLU A 149 1.64 -16.19 13.16
N ASP A 150 2.03 -15.83 14.38
CA ASP A 150 1.47 -16.41 15.58
C ASP A 150 -0.04 -16.35 15.34
N PRO A 151 -0.72 -17.49 15.19
CA PRO A 151 -2.14 -17.50 14.85
C PRO A 151 -2.96 -16.77 15.92
N ASP A 152 -2.39 -16.55 17.10
CA ASP A 152 -2.96 -15.77 18.19
C ASP A 152 -2.54 -14.28 18.19
N PHE A 153 -1.68 -13.83 17.27
CA PHE A 153 -1.30 -12.42 17.13
C PHE A 153 -2.47 -11.58 16.61
N VAL A 154 -3.15 -10.92 17.55
CA VAL A 154 -4.18 -9.95 17.24
C VAL A 154 -3.53 -8.60 16.92
N ARG A 155 -3.42 -8.26 15.63
CA ARG A 155 -2.86 -6.97 15.21
C ARG A 155 -3.66 -5.78 15.76
N ILE A 156 -4.97 -5.76 15.49
CA ILE A 156 -5.85 -4.62 15.81
C ILE A 156 -6.79 -4.98 16.95
N VAL A 157 -6.71 -4.25 18.05
CA VAL A 157 -7.60 -4.40 19.21
C VAL A 157 -8.39 -3.11 19.43
N LEU A 158 -9.71 -3.17 19.26
CA LEU A 158 -10.61 -2.07 19.59
C LEU A 158 -10.99 -2.13 21.07
N HIS A 159 -10.72 -1.06 21.81
CA HIS A 159 -11.00 -0.94 23.23
C HIS A 159 -12.35 -0.26 23.48
N LYS A 160 -12.97 -0.57 24.63
CA LYS A 160 -14.27 0.02 25.03
C LYS A 160 -14.19 1.52 25.32
N ASP A 161 -13.00 2.05 25.52
CA ASP A 161 -12.75 3.48 25.77
C ASP A 161 -12.70 4.31 24.48
N GLY A 162 -12.83 3.68 23.30
CA GLY A 162 -12.77 4.36 22.01
C GLY A 162 -11.35 4.54 21.47
N THR A 163 -10.38 3.76 21.95
CA THR A 163 -9.05 3.64 21.36
C THR A 163 -8.88 2.33 20.59
N ILE A 164 -7.90 2.29 19.68
CA ILE A 164 -7.50 1.10 18.94
C ILE A 164 -6.00 0.91 19.13
N THR A 165 -5.58 -0.28 19.55
CA THR A 165 -4.17 -0.67 19.56
C THR A 165 -3.83 -1.37 18.24
N ASP A 166 -2.73 -0.95 17.59
CA ASP A 166 -2.09 -1.66 16.48
C ASP A 166 -0.75 -2.26 16.96
N HIS A 167 -0.78 -3.54 17.32
CA HIS A 167 0.38 -4.28 17.82
C HIS A 167 1.49 -4.42 16.78
N LYS A 168 1.18 -4.35 15.47
CA LYS A 168 2.18 -4.44 14.41
C LYS A 168 3.01 -3.16 14.30
N THR A 169 2.39 -1.99 14.54
CA THR A 169 3.07 -0.70 14.40
C THR A 169 3.52 -0.10 15.73
N GLY A 170 3.07 -0.64 16.86
CA GLY A 170 3.33 -0.06 18.18
C GLY A 170 2.56 1.25 18.40
N LEU A 171 1.48 1.47 17.64
CA LEU A 171 0.69 2.70 17.68
C LEU A 171 -0.65 2.47 18.35
N MET A 172 -1.16 3.53 18.96
CA MET A 172 -2.55 3.59 19.41
C MET A 172 -3.27 4.72 18.70
N TRP A 173 -4.44 4.41 18.17
CA TRP A 173 -5.29 5.30 17.39
C TRP A 173 -6.55 5.64 18.17
N LYS A 174 -7.09 6.83 17.91
CA LYS A 174 -8.47 7.11 18.30
C LYS A 174 -9.41 6.37 17.33
N ALA A 175 -10.37 5.62 17.86
CA ALA A 175 -11.27 4.79 17.06
C ALA A 175 -12.18 5.61 16.15
N VAL A 176 -12.63 6.76 16.62
CA VAL A 176 -13.50 7.68 15.88
C VAL A 176 -12.67 8.89 15.46
N ASP A 177 -12.64 9.21 14.17
CA ASP A 177 -11.91 10.37 13.66
C ASP A 177 -12.65 11.69 13.94
N SER A 178 -12.00 12.82 13.65
CA SER A 178 -12.61 14.13 13.87
C SER A 178 -13.86 14.36 13.03
N TYR A 179 -13.99 13.69 11.89
CA TYR A 179 -15.13 13.89 11.00
C TYR A 179 -16.37 13.24 11.61
N MET A 180 -16.27 11.99 12.05
CA MET A 180 -17.35 11.28 12.74
C MET A 180 -17.77 11.96 14.04
N GLU A 181 -16.82 12.52 14.79
CA GLU A 181 -17.12 13.16 16.09
C GLU A 181 -17.72 14.56 15.94
N LEU A 182 -17.25 15.34 14.95
CA LEU A 182 -17.67 16.73 14.76
C LEU A 182 -18.77 16.90 13.70
N ASP A 183 -19.10 15.82 12.99
CA ASP A 183 -20.00 15.79 11.83
C ASP A 183 -19.67 16.87 10.78
N LYS A 184 -18.37 17.11 10.57
CA LYS A 184 -17.88 18.08 9.59
C LYS A 184 -16.43 17.85 9.20
N TRP A 185 -16.09 18.30 8.00
CA TRP A 185 -14.71 18.45 7.57
C TRP A 185 -14.03 19.61 8.28
N VAL A 186 -12.73 19.45 8.55
CA VAL A 186 -11.93 20.44 9.28
C VAL A 186 -10.76 20.92 8.43
N SER A 187 -10.32 22.14 8.69
CA SER A 187 -9.04 22.63 8.16
C SER A 187 -7.88 21.92 8.88
N TRP A 188 -6.67 22.06 8.37
CA TRP A 188 -5.50 21.48 9.02
C TRP A 188 -5.25 22.09 10.41
N ASP A 189 -5.47 23.40 10.55
CA ASP A 189 -5.34 24.09 11.85
C ASP A 189 -6.44 23.69 12.84
N GLU A 190 -7.66 23.46 12.34
CA GLU A 190 -8.77 22.91 13.15
C GLU A 190 -8.48 21.46 13.57
N ALA A 191 -7.92 20.63 12.68
CA ALA A 191 -7.46 19.29 13.01
C ALA A 191 -6.37 19.29 14.10
N LYS A 192 -5.41 20.22 14.01
CA LYS A 192 -4.39 20.43 15.04
C LYS A 192 -5.02 20.86 16.37
N THR A 193 -5.99 21.78 16.32
CA THR A 193 -6.73 22.24 17.51
C THR A 193 -7.53 21.10 18.15
N TYR A 194 -8.17 20.26 17.35
CA TYR A 194 -8.89 19.07 17.79
C TYR A 194 -7.95 18.13 18.58
N VAL A 195 -6.78 17.81 18.03
CA VAL A 195 -5.78 16.98 18.71
C VAL A 195 -5.26 17.62 20.00
N GLN A 196 -5.03 18.95 20.00
CA GLN A 196 -4.66 19.68 21.21
C GLN A 196 -5.75 19.59 22.29
N GLN A 197 -7.02 19.61 21.89
CA GLN A 197 -8.13 19.46 22.82
C GLN A 197 -8.17 18.06 23.43
N LEU A 198 -7.93 17.00 22.65
CA LEU A 198 -7.79 15.63 23.18
C LEU A 198 -6.72 15.54 24.27
N ASN A 199 -5.59 16.22 24.08
CA ASN A 199 -4.52 16.25 25.07
C ASN A 199 -4.89 17.04 26.32
N ARG A 200 -5.57 18.17 26.16
CA ARG A 200 -6.05 18.98 27.31
C ARG A 200 -7.07 18.25 28.15
N THR A 201 -7.98 17.51 27.52
CA THR A 201 -9.02 16.72 28.21
C THR A 201 -8.52 15.36 28.69
N ARG A 202 -7.26 15.01 28.40
CA ARG A 202 -6.70 13.69 28.66
C ARG A 202 -7.57 12.57 28.11
N PHE A 203 -7.95 12.63 26.83
CA PHE A 203 -8.79 11.60 26.22
C PHE A 203 -8.19 10.21 26.47
N CYS A 204 -8.99 9.35 27.12
CA CYS A 204 -8.60 8.01 27.63
C CYS A 204 -7.35 8.00 28.53
N GLY A 205 -7.15 9.06 29.32
CA GLY A 205 -6.03 9.20 30.25
C GLY A 205 -4.75 9.79 29.64
N TYR A 206 -4.68 9.94 28.32
CA TYR A 206 -3.47 10.26 27.57
C TYR A 206 -3.37 11.71 27.12
N GLN A 207 -2.14 12.24 27.02
CA GLN A 207 -1.85 13.65 26.69
C GLN A 207 -0.89 13.84 25.50
N ASN A 208 -0.55 12.76 24.82
CA ASN A 208 0.43 12.73 23.72
C ASN A 208 -0.21 12.34 22.37
N TRP A 209 -1.51 12.59 22.21
CA TRP A 209 -2.17 12.49 20.91
C TRP A 209 -1.55 13.47 19.92
N ARG A 210 -1.33 13.00 18.69
CA ARG A 210 -0.77 13.77 17.59
C ARG A 210 -1.52 13.49 16.29
N MET A 211 -1.38 14.41 15.34
CA MET A 211 -1.77 14.11 13.95
C MET A 211 -0.85 13.02 13.39
N PRO A 212 -1.35 12.14 12.52
CA PRO A 212 -0.57 11.03 11.98
C PRO A 212 0.42 11.51 10.92
N THR A 213 1.48 10.75 10.70
CA THR A 213 2.37 10.92 9.55
C THR A 213 1.75 10.26 8.32
N ARG A 214 2.29 10.56 7.13
CA ARG A 214 1.92 9.87 5.90
C ARG A 214 2.11 8.34 5.99
N LYS A 215 3.19 7.88 6.63
CA LYS A 215 3.47 6.44 6.77
C LYS A 215 2.47 5.77 7.72
N GLU A 216 2.07 6.46 8.78
CA GLU A 216 1.11 5.96 9.75
C GLU A 216 -0.29 5.85 9.14
N THR A 217 -0.77 6.86 8.40
CA THR A 217 -2.06 6.75 7.68
C THR A 217 -2.04 5.64 6.63
N GLN A 218 -0.90 5.45 5.96
CA GLN A 218 -0.73 4.36 5.00
C GLN A 218 -0.73 2.99 5.68
N SER A 219 -0.22 2.86 6.91
CA SER A 219 -0.13 1.59 7.63
C SER A 219 -1.49 0.98 8.01
N ILE A 220 -2.52 1.82 8.10
CA ILE A 220 -3.90 1.42 8.40
C ILE A 220 -4.79 1.37 7.14
N TYR A 221 -4.22 1.61 5.96
CA TYR A 221 -4.90 1.42 4.68
C TYR A 221 -4.78 -0.05 4.27
N ASP A 222 -5.92 -0.69 4.03
CA ASP A 222 -5.97 -2.10 3.68
C ASP A 222 -7.04 -2.34 2.62
N VAL A 223 -6.57 -2.48 1.37
CA VAL A 223 -7.44 -2.67 0.21
C VAL A 223 -8.29 -3.96 0.33
N SER A 224 -7.85 -4.95 1.11
CA SER A 224 -8.59 -6.20 1.32
C SER A 224 -9.79 -6.05 2.26
N ASN A 225 -9.90 -4.94 3.00
CA ASN A 225 -10.99 -4.71 3.94
C ASN A 225 -11.77 -3.42 3.61
N PRO A 226 -12.72 -3.49 2.66
CA PRO A 226 -13.63 -2.39 2.38
C PRO A 226 -14.59 -2.17 3.55
N VAL A 227 -14.70 -0.93 4.01
CA VAL A 227 -15.72 -0.47 4.94
C VAL A 227 -16.45 0.74 4.36
N THR A 228 -17.67 0.98 4.83
CA THR A 228 -18.48 2.11 4.36
C THR A 228 -18.13 3.37 5.15
N ASP A 229 -18.03 4.50 4.46
CA ASP A 229 -17.90 5.82 5.07
C ASP A 229 -19.28 6.35 5.53
N ASN A 230 -19.35 7.60 5.99
CA ASN A 230 -20.60 8.20 6.49
C ASN A 230 -21.61 8.56 5.39
N TYR A 231 -21.20 8.58 4.12
CA TYR A 231 -22.01 8.91 2.95
C TYR A 231 -22.40 7.69 2.12
N GLY A 232 -21.94 6.49 2.49
CA GLY A 232 -22.18 5.26 1.74
C GLY A 232 -21.05 4.90 0.76
N ASP A 233 -19.99 5.69 0.70
CA ASP A 233 -18.83 5.44 -0.15
C ASP A 233 -17.91 4.36 0.46
N THR A 234 -17.12 3.72 -0.39
CA THR A 234 -16.15 2.71 0.04
C THR A 234 -14.86 3.37 0.53
N VAL A 235 -14.35 2.93 1.67
CA VAL A 235 -13.01 3.26 2.17
C VAL A 235 -12.30 1.98 2.59
N PHE A 236 -10.98 1.93 2.42
CA PHE A 236 -10.16 0.75 2.72
C PHE A 236 -9.35 1.00 3.98
N LEU A 237 -9.69 0.30 5.05
CA LEU A 237 -9.05 0.40 6.35
C LEU A 237 -8.75 -0.99 6.89
N THR A 238 -7.67 -1.15 7.65
CA THR A 238 -7.36 -2.42 8.31
C THR A 238 -8.54 -2.90 9.14
N LYS A 239 -8.83 -4.21 9.07
CA LYS A 239 -9.91 -4.83 9.82
C LYS A 239 -9.82 -4.52 11.32
N GLY A 240 -10.93 -4.06 11.90
CA GLY A 240 -11.02 -3.62 13.30
C GLY A 240 -11.18 -2.10 13.48
N PHE A 241 -10.86 -1.31 12.46
CA PHE A 241 -11.22 0.11 12.42
C PHE A 241 -12.72 0.27 12.12
N PRO A 242 -13.43 1.20 12.79
CA PRO A 242 -14.86 1.39 12.58
C PRO A 242 -15.16 2.06 11.24
N ALA A 243 -16.31 1.70 10.67
CA ALA A 243 -16.94 2.36 9.54
C ALA A 243 -17.36 3.81 9.89
N GLY A 244 -17.69 4.61 8.87
CA GLY A 244 -18.16 5.98 9.01
C GLY A 244 -17.05 7.04 9.03
N CYS A 245 -15.78 6.65 8.97
CA CYS A 245 -14.67 7.61 8.96
C CYS A 245 -14.70 8.50 7.70
N GLY A 246 -14.07 9.67 7.76
CA GLY A 246 -13.91 10.49 6.57
C GLY A 246 -13.04 9.79 5.51
N LEU A 247 -13.42 9.87 4.23
CA LEU A 247 -12.63 9.36 3.08
C LEU A 247 -11.17 9.83 3.07
N THR A 248 -10.86 10.94 3.73
CA THR A 248 -9.56 11.60 3.68
C THR A 248 -9.08 12.05 5.06
N CYS A 249 -7.78 11.89 5.30
CA CYS A 249 -7.14 12.25 6.57
C CYS A 249 -6.02 13.27 6.35
N TRP A 250 -6.05 14.36 7.11
CA TRP A 250 -4.91 15.25 7.27
C TRP A 250 -3.76 14.51 7.95
N THR A 251 -2.54 14.78 7.48
CA THR A 251 -1.31 14.32 8.14
C THR A 251 -0.55 15.51 8.73
N LYS A 252 0.39 15.25 9.65
CA LYS A 252 1.30 16.27 10.19
C LYS A 252 2.34 16.78 9.18
N THR A 253 2.40 16.19 7.98
CA THR A 253 3.47 16.43 7.01
C THR A 253 3.21 17.73 6.23
N LEU A 254 3.97 18.78 6.54
CA LEU A 254 3.93 20.06 5.81
C LEU A 254 4.90 20.05 4.63
N ASN A 255 4.59 20.83 3.59
CA ASN A 255 5.48 21.01 2.45
C ASN A 255 6.69 21.85 2.89
N LYS A 256 7.88 21.46 2.41
CA LYS A 256 9.14 22.13 2.80
C LYS A 256 9.24 23.56 2.28
N SER A 257 8.71 23.82 1.10
CA SER A 257 8.82 25.11 0.41
C SER A 257 7.57 25.97 0.60
N ASP A 258 6.38 25.37 0.46
CA ASP A 258 5.10 26.06 0.60
C ASP A 258 4.41 25.69 1.91
N LYS A 259 4.61 26.49 2.96
CA LYS A 259 4.05 26.23 4.29
C LYS A 259 2.51 26.29 4.34
N GLY A 260 1.84 26.75 3.27
CA GLY A 260 0.38 26.68 3.12
C GLY A 260 -0.13 25.30 2.72
N LEU A 261 0.75 24.32 2.49
CA LEU A 261 0.38 22.98 2.06
C LEU A 261 0.72 21.91 3.10
N ALA A 262 -0.24 21.02 3.35
CA ALA A 262 -0.05 19.78 4.10
C ALA A 262 -0.41 18.56 3.24
N ILE A 263 0.16 17.41 3.56
CA ILE A 263 -0.24 16.14 2.94
C ILE A 263 -1.58 15.70 3.54
N ARG A 264 -2.52 15.39 2.65
CA ARG A 264 -3.70 14.58 2.94
C ARG A 264 -3.55 13.18 2.33
N PHE A 265 -4.01 12.17 3.05
CA PHE A 265 -4.14 10.78 2.61
C PHE A 265 -5.60 10.45 2.22
N HIS A 266 -5.80 9.55 1.26
CA HIS A 266 -7.14 9.14 0.76
C HIS A 266 -7.36 7.63 0.93
N TYR A 267 -8.34 7.24 1.74
CA TYR A 267 -8.58 5.83 2.09
C TYR A 267 -9.26 5.00 1.00
N TYR A 268 -9.88 5.61 -0.02
CA TYR A 268 -10.41 4.86 -1.18
C TYR A 268 -9.33 4.34 -2.14
N ASN A 269 -8.24 5.07 -2.38
CA ASN A 269 -7.26 4.70 -3.41
C ASN A 269 -5.81 4.66 -2.90
N GLY A 270 -5.60 4.87 -1.61
CA GLY A 270 -4.29 4.90 -0.97
C GLY A 270 -3.40 6.06 -1.42
N ASP A 271 -3.95 7.09 -2.08
CA ASP A 271 -3.17 8.21 -2.57
C ASP A 271 -2.89 9.26 -1.48
N TYR A 272 -1.94 10.15 -1.79
CA TYR A 272 -1.69 11.32 -0.98
C TYR A 272 -1.38 12.52 -1.86
N LYS A 273 -1.81 13.70 -1.42
CA LYS A 273 -1.64 14.96 -2.16
C LYS A 273 -1.34 16.12 -1.24
N TRP A 274 -0.60 17.09 -1.76
CA TRP A 274 -0.50 18.41 -1.13
C TRP A 274 -1.84 19.14 -1.25
N HIS A 275 -2.28 19.73 -0.15
CA HIS A 275 -3.56 20.44 -0.09
C HIS A 275 -3.44 21.68 0.79
N GLN A 276 -4.19 22.72 0.43
CA GLN A 276 -4.18 24.00 1.15
C GLN A 276 -4.71 23.81 2.57
N ILE A 277 -3.90 24.20 3.56
CA ILE A 277 -4.17 23.96 4.99
C ILE A 277 -5.44 24.66 5.50
N GLY A 278 -5.82 25.77 4.87
CA GLY A 278 -7.01 26.55 5.23
C GLY A 278 -8.34 25.95 4.77
N LEU A 279 -8.32 24.93 3.89
CA LEU A 279 -9.55 24.31 3.37
C LEU A 279 -10.13 23.32 4.37
N ARG A 280 -11.43 23.47 4.67
CA ARG A 280 -12.21 22.52 5.48
C ARG A 280 -12.66 21.33 4.62
N SER A 281 -11.74 20.42 4.32
CA SER A 281 -11.99 19.34 3.36
C SER A 281 -11.64 17.94 3.85
N HIS A 282 -10.94 17.80 4.98
CA HIS A 282 -10.41 16.51 5.43
C HIS A 282 -10.61 16.33 6.94
N GLY A 283 -10.67 15.08 7.38
CA GLY A 283 -10.74 14.73 8.80
C GLY A 283 -9.34 14.53 9.38
N VAL A 284 -9.24 14.22 10.66
CA VAL A 284 -8.00 13.72 11.25
C VAL A 284 -8.31 12.58 12.21
N ARG A 285 -7.57 11.48 12.08
CA ARG A 285 -7.58 10.40 13.06
C ARG A 285 -6.34 10.54 13.94
N ALA A 286 -6.55 10.91 15.20
CA ALA A 286 -5.45 11.10 16.14
C ALA A 286 -4.73 9.76 16.41
N VAL A 287 -3.42 9.82 16.54
CA VAL A 287 -2.54 8.69 16.83
C VAL A 287 -1.57 9.06 17.93
N ARG A 288 -1.08 8.08 18.69
CA ARG A 288 0.04 8.20 19.62
C ARG A 288 0.91 6.95 19.54
N ASP A 289 2.14 7.07 20.01
CA ASP A 289 3.03 5.93 20.21
C ASP A 289 2.61 5.20 21.50
N MET A 290 2.64 3.87 21.51
CA MET A 290 2.48 3.12 22.75
C MET A 290 3.72 3.31 23.62
N GLU A 291 3.53 3.63 24.90
CA GLU A 291 4.65 3.60 25.83
C GLU A 291 5.07 2.14 26.02
N SER A 292 6.36 1.86 25.85
CA SER A 292 6.93 0.61 26.35
C SER A 292 6.76 0.62 27.87
N ASP A 293 6.00 -0.34 28.41
CA ASP A 293 5.98 -0.58 29.85
C ASP A 293 7.45 -0.72 30.29
N SER A 294 7.88 0.20 31.15
CA SER A 294 9.23 0.26 31.72
C SER A 294 9.20 -0.21 33.16
#